data_AF-A0A4U0P8J7-F1
#
_entry.id   AF-A0A4U0P8J7-F1
#
_cell.length_a   1.000
_cell.length_b   1.000
_cell.length_c   1.000
_cell.angle_alpha   90.00
_cell.angle_beta   90.00
_cell.angle_gamma   90.00
#
_symmetry.space_group_name_H-M   'P 1'
#
loop_
_entity.id
_entity.type
_entity.pdbx_description
1 polymer ?
#
loop_
_entity_poly.entity_id
_entity_poly.type
_entity_poly.pdbx_seq_one_letter_code
_entity_poly.pdbx_strand_id
1 'polypeptide(L)'
;MKQLFMMIFFGGSFLLTSSEIDVRPGVVVEVTPKKPLEAITSGAYVSIDVSKMLMREGDDLFSLRKKIEKTFPSQSVVIDLVAEDGSDVSFVFNGGSSISGDSASLILRPENETVPLSTKYKKILIRSSVLLAKVKIFWHNYSL
;
A
#
# COMPACT_ATOMS: atom_id res chain seq x y z
N MET A 1 11.92 -21.26 12.89
CA MET A 1 10.62 -21.91 13.16
C MET A 1 9.50 -20.94 13.51
N LYS A 2 9.62 -20.06 14.53
CA LYS A 2 8.56 -19.11 14.93
C LYS A 2 8.06 -18.22 13.78
N GLN A 3 8.95 -17.68 12.95
CA GLN A 3 8.56 -16.86 11.78
C GLN A 3 7.80 -17.66 10.71
N LEU A 4 8.19 -18.91 10.44
CA LEU A 4 7.48 -19.78 9.51
C LEU A 4 6.05 -20.06 9.99
N PHE A 5 5.87 -20.37 11.27
CA PHE A 5 4.55 -20.51 11.88
C PHE A 5 3.74 -19.20 11.78
N MET A 6 4.34 -18.05 12.10
CA MET A 6 3.64 -16.76 11.96
C MET A 6 3.26 -16.45 10.51
N MET A 7 4.09 -16.82 9.53
CA MET A 7 3.78 -16.64 8.12
C MET A 7 2.62 -17.54 7.67
N ILE A 8 2.55 -18.80 8.15
CA ILE A 8 1.45 -19.71 7.84
C ILE A 8 0.11 -19.20 8.39
N PHE A 9 0.10 -18.66 9.62
CA PHE A 9 -1.13 -18.24 10.29
C PHE A 9 -1.51 -16.77 10.08
N PHE A 10 -0.53 -15.91 9.80
CA PHE A 10 -0.70 -14.45 9.74
C PHE A 10 -0.05 -13.79 8.52
N GLY A 11 0.55 -14.57 7.60
CA GLY A 11 1.10 -14.09 6.33
C GLY A 11 0.02 -13.73 5.31
N GLY A 12 -1.01 -13.01 5.74
CA GLY A 12 -2.10 -12.52 4.91
C GLY A 12 -2.00 -11.03 4.60
N SER A 13 -2.97 -10.57 3.81
CA SER A 13 -3.18 -9.17 3.50
C SER A 13 -4.27 -8.59 4.40
N PHE A 14 -4.06 -7.38 4.93
CA PHE A 14 -4.99 -6.69 5.82
C PHE A 14 -5.44 -5.38 5.19
N LEU A 15 -6.75 -5.16 5.10
CA LEU A 15 -7.30 -3.89 4.65
C LEU A 15 -7.05 -2.81 5.72
N LEU A 16 -6.33 -1.74 5.35
CA LEU A 16 -5.97 -0.64 6.23
C LEU A 16 -7.08 0.40 6.36
N THR A 17 -7.87 0.59 5.32
CA THR A 17 -8.98 1.55 5.30
C THR A 17 -10.29 0.81 5.53
N SER A 18 -11.13 1.26 6.47
CA SER A 18 -12.43 0.62 6.74
C SER A 18 -13.42 0.70 5.56
N SER A 19 -13.18 1.64 4.65
CA SER A 19 -13.94 1.86 3.42
C SER A 19 -13.01 2.38 2.32
N GLU A 20 -13.56 2.61 1.14
CA GLU A 20 -12.89 3.39 0.10
C GLU A 20 -12.62 4.81 0.61
N ILE A 21 -11.48 5.37 0.22
CA ILE A 21 -11.07 6.73 0.58
C ILE A 21 -10.67 7.52 -0.66
N ASP A 22 -10.76 8.85 -0.53
CA ASP A 22 -10.23 9.80 -1.51
C ASP A 22 -9.02 10.51 -0.90
N VAL A 23 -7.90 10.58 -1.61
CA VAL A 23 -6.72 11.38 -1.24
C VAL A 23 -6.48 12.40 -2.33
N ARG A 24 -6.69 13.67 -2.00
CA ARG A 24 -6.49 14.79 -2.93
C ARG A 24 -5.01 15.19 -2.96
N PRO A 25 -4.51 15.70 -4.10
CA PRO A 25 -3.15 16.23 -4.20
C PRO A 25 -2.85 17.23 -3.08
N GLY A 26 -1.72 17.05 -2.40
CA GLY A 26 -1.25 17.95 -1.33
C GLY A 26 -1.97 17.82 0.01
N VAL A 27 -2.95 16.91 0.15
CA VAL A 27 -3.63 16.63 1.42
C VAL A 27 -3.06 15.37 2.04
N VAL A 28 -2.77 15.42 3.34
CA VAL A 28 -2.39 14.24 4.13
C VAL A 28 -3.65 13.65 4.75
N VAL A 29 -3.91 12.38 4.48
CA VAL A 29 -5.00 11.62 5.11
C VAL A 29 -4.40 10.73 6.21
N GLU A 30 -4.91 10.88 7.43
CA GLU A 30 -4.54 10.05 8.56
C GLU A 30 -5.54 8.89 8.72
N VAL A 31 -5.01 7.66 8.85
CA VAL A 31 -5.81 6.46 9.14
C VAL A 31 -5.27 5.78 10.39
N THR A 32 -6.17 5.50 11.33
CA THR A 32 -5.86 4.79 12.56
C THR A 32 -6.36 3.35 12.45
N PRO A 33 -5.46 2.34 12.33
CA PRO A 33 -5.87 0.95 12.26
C PRO A 33 -6.49 0.51 13.60
N LYS A 34 -7.50 -0.38 13.55
CA LYS A 34 -8.20 -0.87 14.76
C LYS A 34 -7.27 -1.60 15.74
N LYS A 35 -6.18 -2.16 15.24
CA LYS A 35 -5.09 -2.78 16.00
C LYS A 35 -3.78 -2.28 15.40
N PRO A 36 -2.69 -2.15 16.19
CA PRO A 36 -1.40 -1.78 15.65
C PRO A 36 -0.97 -2.73 14.54
N LEU A 37 -0.39 -2.18 13.47
CA LEU A 37 0.24 -2.98 12.42
C LEU A 37 1.61 -3.42 12.90
N GLU A 38 1.98 -4.65 12.59
CA GLU A 38 3.30 -5.21 12.89
C GLU A 38 3.73 -6.03 11.68
N ALA A 39 4.97 -5.81 11.24
CA ALA A 39 5.55 -6.57 10.14
C ALA A 39 6.00 -7.95 10.63
N ILE A 40 5.52 -8.99 9.95
CA ILE A 40 5.96 -10.37 10.22
C ILE A 40 7.27 -10.69 9.49
N THR A 41 7.44 -10.11 8.30
CA THR A 41 8.65 -10.25 7.47
C THR A 41 9.16 -8.88 7.05
N SER A 42 10.47 -8.78 6.78
CA SER A 42 11.10 -7.54 6.30
C SER A 42 10.62 -7.16 4.90
N GLY A 43 10.06 -8.11 4.15
CA GLY A 43 9.51 -7.93 2.81
C GLY A 43 8.06 -7.43 2.77
N ALA A 44 7.49 -7.08 3.92
CA ALA A 44 6.17 -6.49 4.00
C ALA A 44 6.04 -5.24 3.11
N TYR A 45 4.86 -5.02 2.54
CA TYR A 45 4.62 -3.94 1.60
C TYR A 45 3.19 -3.42 1.70
N VAL A 46 2.94 -2.26 1.10
CA VAL A 46 1.61 -1.67 1.01
C VAL A 46 1.13 -1.76 -0.43
N SER A 47 -0.14 -2.10 -0.65
CA SER A 47 -0.76 -1.98 -1.96
C SER A 47 -1.96 -1.05 -1.93
N ILE A 48 -2.21 -0.38 -3.06
CA ILE A 48 -3.36 0.50 -3.23
C ILE A 48 -4.16 -0.02 -4.42
N ASP A 49 -5.36 -0.51 -4.16
CA ASP A 49 -6.31 -0.90 -5.19
C ASP A 49 -6.86 0.36 -5.87
N VAL A 50 -6.53 0.49 -7.16
CA VAL A 50 -6.92 1.58 -8.05
C VAL A 50 -7.86 1.11 -9.16
N SER A 51 -8.43 -0.09 -9.02
CA SER A 51 -9.26 -0.73 -10.04
C SER A 51 -10.45 0.15 -10.41
N LYS A 52 -11.18 0.68 -9.42
CA LYS A 52 -12.31 1.59 -9.62
C LYS A 52 -11.94 2.90 -10.32
N MET A 53 -10.68 3.30 -10.23
CA MET A 53 -10.21 4.57 -10.79
C MET A 53 -9.77 4.41 -12.26
N LEU A 54 -9.16 3.27 -12.61
CA LEU A 54 -8.48 3.11 -13.89
C LEU A 54 -9.10 2.06 -14.81
N MET A 55 -9.71 1.01 -14.28
CA MET A 55 -10.21 -0.09 -15.09
C MET A 55 -11.56 0.25 -15.70
N ARG A 56 -11.69 -0.07 -16.98
CA ARG A 56 -12.95 -0.03 -17.73
C ARG A 56 -13.17 -1.36 -18.41
N GLU A 57 -14.43 -1.69 -18.66
CA GLU A 57 -14.79 -2.87 -19.44
C GLU A 57 -14.07 -2.85 -20.80
N GLY A 58 -13.38 -3.95 -21.12
CA GLY A 58 -12.62 -4.09 -22.37
C GLY A 58 -11.18 -3.54 -22.35
N ASP A 59 -10.68 -3.01 -21.22
CA ASP A 59 -9.27 -2.65 -21.10
C ASP A 59 -8.36 -3.89 -21.15
N ASP A 60 -7.38 -3.91 -22.06
CA ASP A 60 -6.33 -4.91 -22.06
C ASP A 60 -5.21 -4.59 -21.05
N LEU A 61 -4.42 -5.60 -20.66
CA LEU A 61 -3.34 -5.47 -19.68
C LEU A 61 -2.31 -4.40 -20.04
N PHE A 62 -1.99 -4.25 -21.33
CA PHE A 62 -0.96 -3.33 -21.80
C PHE A 62 -1.44 -1.87 -21.73
N SER A 63 -2.68 -1.62 -22.12
CA SER A 63 -3.35 -0.33 -22.02
C SER A 63 -3.45 0.13 -20.57
N LEU A 64 -3.80 -0.79 -19.66
CA LEU A 64 -3.94 -0.50 -18.24
C LEU A 64 -2.58 -0.20 -17.58
N ARG A 65 -1.53 -0.94 -17.95
CA ARG A 65 -0.16 -0.65 -17.51
C ARG A 65 0.28 0.76 -17.92
N LYS A 66 0.04 1.15 -19.17
CA LYS A 66 0.33 2.52 -19.64
C LYS A 66 -0.47 3.59 -18.90
N LYS A 67 -1.75 3.32 -18.58
CA LYS A 67 -2.57 4.23 -17.78
C LYS A 67 -1.99 4.41 -16.38
N ILE A 68 -1.55 3.33 -15.74
CA ILE A 68 -0.91 3.36 -14.42
C ILE A 68 0.37 4.22 -14.49
N GLU A 69 1.29 3.90 -15.40
CA GLU A 69 2.56 4.61 -15.56
C GLU A 69 2.37 6.11 -15.84
N LYS A 70 1.33 6.47 -16.61
CA LYS A 70 1.00 7.87 -16.90
C LYS A 70 0.34 8.59 -15.72
N THR A 71 -0.52 7.90 -14.97
CA THR A 71 -1.34 8.50 -13.90
C THR A 71 -0.56 8.61 -12.60
N PHE A 72 0.34 7.66 -12.35
CA PHE A 72 1.13 7.56 -11.14
C PHE A 72 2.62 7.62 -11.51
N PRO A 73 3.23 8.82 -11.52
CA PRO A 73 4.68 8.94 -11.61
C PRO A 73 5.38 8.30 -10.41
N SER A 74 6.67 8.00 -10.55
CA SER A 74 7.49 7.59 -9.40
C SER A 74 7.41 8.63 -8.27
N GLN A 75 7.39 8.16 -7.03
CA GLN A 75 7.20 8.95 -5.80
C GLN A 75 5.88 9.72 -5.71
N SER A 76 4.92 9.48 -6.62
CA SER A 76 3.67 10.24 -6.61
C SER A 76 2.77 9.90 -5.43
N VAL A 77 2.92 8.71 -4.85
CA VAL A 77 2.17 8.23 -3.69
C VAL A 77 3.15 7.76 -2.63
N VAL A 78 2.96 8.24 -1.40
CA VAL A 78 3.76 7.85 -0.24
C VAL A 78 2.84 7.54 0.93
N ILE A 79 3.15 6.46 1.64
CA ILE A 79 2.45 6.03 2.85
C ILE A 79 3.47 5.87 3.97
N ASP A 80 3.33 6.65 5.03
CA ASP A 80 4.18 6.52 6.22
C ASP A 80 3.44 5.71 7.29
N LEU A 81 4.11 4.71 7.84
CA LEU A 81 3.64 4.02 9.04
C LEU A 81 4.36 4.60 10.25
N VAL A 82 3.62 5.18 11.19
CA VAL A 82 4.17 5.85 12.36
C VAL A 82 3.97 4.98 13.61
N ALA A 83 5.08 4.70 14.28
CA ALA A 83 5.15 3.93 15.52
C ALA A 83 4.79 4.78 16.74
N GLU A 84 4.60 4.12 17.89
CA GLU A 84 4.26 4.78 19.14
C GLU A 84 5.37 5.67 19.70
N ASP A 85 6.63 5.33 19.43
CA ASP A 85 7.81 6.12 19.82
C ASP A 85 8.07 7.31 18.87
N GLY A 86 7.21 7.51 17.86
CA GLY A 86 7.34 8.56 16.86
C GLY A 86 8.26 8.22 15.69
N SER A 87 8.94 7.06 15.69
CA SER A 87 9.65 6.58 14.51
C SER A 87 8.68 6.20 13.39
N ASP A 88 9.13 6.29 12.15
CA ASP A 88 8.31 5.97 10.99
C ASP A 88 9.06 5.18 9.92
N VAL A 89 8.28 4.54 9.05
CA VAL A 89 8.77 3.93 7.81
C VAL A 89 7.93 4.40 6.64
N SER A 90 8.60 4.96 5.63
CA SER A 90 7.99 5.45 4.40
C SER A 90 7.91 4.34 3.35
N PHE A 91 6.72 4.13 2.78
CA PHE A 91 6.46 3.29 1.63
C PHE A 91 6.20 4.15 0.41
N VAL A 92 6.97 3.96 -0.66
CA VAL A 92 6.96 4.83 -1.82
C VAL A 92 6.57 4.04 -3.07
N PHE A 93 5.72 4.64 -3.90
CA PHE A 93 5.40 4.09 -5.21
C PHE A 93 6.55 4.37 -6.19
N ASN A 94 7.21 3.32 -6.68
CA ASN A 94 8.32 3.42 -7.65
C ASN A 94 8.00 2.67 -8.96
N GLY A 95 6.74 2.72 -9.41
CA GLY A 95 6.31 2.09 -10.66
C GLY A 95 5.87 0.62 -10.55
N GLY A 96 5.93 0.02 -9.36
CA GLY A 96 5.48 -1.36 -9.15
C GLY A 96 3.96 -1.47 -9.21
N SER A 97 3.42 -2.35 -10.06
CA SER A 97 1.97 -2.59 -10.16
C SER A 97 1.64 -4.07 -10.30
N SER A 98 0.51 -4.49 -9.74
CA SER A 98 -0.11 -5.79 -9.98
C SER A 98 -1.38 -5.58 -10.81
N ILE A 99 -1.55 -6.36 -11.88
CA ILE A 99 -2.72 -6.30 -12.75
C ILE A 99 -3.24 -7.72 -12.98
N SER A 100 -4.52 -7.93 -12.68
CA SER A 100 -5.29 -9.13 -13.04
C SER A 100 -6.47 -8.73 -13.93
N GLY A 101 -7.27 -9.70 -14.39
CA GLY A 101 -8.40 -9.43 -15.27
C GLY A 101 -9.43 -8.44 -14.71
N ASP A 102 -9.55 -8.35 -13.38
CA ASP A 102 -10.54 -7.55 -12.66
C ASP A 102 -9.92 -6.63 -11.59
N SER A 103 -8.59 -6.59 -11.47
CA SER A 103 -7.93 -5.75 -10.47
C SER A 103 -6.67 -5.06 -10.98
N ALA A 104 -6.44 -3.85 -10.48
CA ALA A 104 -5.26 -3.05 -10.68
C ALA A 104 -4.83 -2.49 -9.33
N SER A 105 -3.59 -2.80 -8.92
CA SER A 105 -3.03 -2.31 -7.66
C SER A 105 -1.66 -1.69 -7.86
N LEU A 106 -1.42 -0.58 -7.18
CA LEU A 106 -0.08 -0.02 -6.99
C LEU A 106 0.61 -0.78 -5.86
N ILE A 107 1.89 -1.10 -6.04
CA ILE A 107 2.74 -1.74 -5.03
C ILE A 107 3.72 -0.69 -4.53
N LEU A 108 3.65 -0.38 -3.24
CA LEU A 108 4.55 0.54 -2.56
C LEU A 108 5.51 -0.27 -1.69
N ARG A 109 6.80 -0.03 -1.87
CA ARG A 109 7.88 -0.71 -1.13
C ARG A 109 8.50 0.26 -0.13
N PRO A 110 9.07 -0.24 0.98
CA PRO A 110 9.78 0.63 1.92
C PRO A 110 10.93 1.34 1.20
N GLU A 111 11.08 2.64 1.45
CA GLU A 111 12.14 3.46 0.83
C GLU A 111 13.54 2.93 1.15
N ASN A 112 13.73 2.42 2.37
CA ASN A 112 14.99 1.85 2.86
C ASN A 112 15.08 0.31 2.70
N GLU A 113 14.34 -0.25 1.74
CA GLU A 113 14.31 -1.68 1.34
C GLU A 113 13.85 -2.70 2.40
N THR A 114 13.77 -2.33 3.68
CA THR A 114 13.38 -3.22 4.78
C THR A 114 12.37 -2.57 5.71
N VAL A 115 11.45 -3.38 6.22
CA VAL A 115 10.52 -2.96 7.27
C VAL A 115 11.02 -3.47 8.63
N PRO A 116 11.17 -2.60 9.64
CA PRO A 116 11.49 -3.01 11.00
C PRO A 116 10.49 -4.03 11.55
N LEU A 117 11.01 -5.16 12.03
CA LEU A 117 10.22 -6.20 12.69
C LEU A 117 9.92 -5.83 14.14
N SER A 118 8.82 -6.33 14.68
CA SER A 118 8.39 -6.09 16.06
C SER A 118 8.07 -4.63 16.42
N THR A 119 8.13 -3.72 15.45
CA THR A 119 7.62 -2.35 15.57
C THR A 119 6.11 -2.34 15.40
N LYS A 120 5.42 -1.67 16.32
CA LYS A 120 3.97 -1.49 16.30
C LYS A 120 3.60 -0.12 15.76
N TYR A 121 3.05 -0.08 14.56
CA TYR A 121 2.60 1.14 13.91
C TYR A 121 1.14 1.42 14.26
N LYS A 122 0.88 2.61 14.84
CA LYS A 122 -0.45 3.01 15.31
C LYS A 122 -1.14 4.02 14.40
N LYS A 123 -0.39 4.62 13.46
CA LYS A 123 -0.88 5.67 12.58
C LYS A 123 -0.34 5.44 11.18
N ILE A 124 -1.18 5.71 10.19
CA ILE A 124 -0.86 5.62 8.77
C ILE A 124 -1.11 7.01 8.20
N LEU A 125 -0.09 7.60 7.58
CA LEU A 125 -0.18 8.87 6.89
C LEU A 125 -0.10 8.61 5.39
N ILE A 126 -1.09 9.08 4.64
CA ILE A 126 -1.17 8.86 3.19
C ILE A 126 -1.09 10.22 2.52
N ARG A 127 -0.12 10.37 1.62
CA ARG A 127 0.05 11.57 0.80
C ARG A 127 0.21 11.19 -0.67
N SER A 128 -0.33 12.03 -1.53
CA SER A 128 -0.23 11.84 -2.97
C SER A 128 -0.11 13.19 -3.67
N SER A 129 0.67 13.24 -4.75
CA SER A 129 0.73 14.36 -5.70
C SER A 129 -0.33 14.24 -6.79
N VAL A 130 -1.00 13.09 -6.89
CA VAL A 130 -2.11 12.82 -7.82
C VAL A 130 -3.36 12.44 -7.06
N LEU A 131 -4.52 12.56 -7.70
CA LEU A 131 -5.78 12.15 -7.08
C LEU A 131 -5.83 10.61 -6.93
N LEU A 132 -6.05 10.14 -5.71
CA LEU A 132 -6.47 8.77 -5.44
C LEU A 132 -7.96 8.78 -5.16
N ALA A 133 -8.79 8.36 -6.12
CA ALA A 133 -10.24 8.39 -5.97
C ALA A 133 -10.80 6.98 -5.71
N LYS A 134 -11.57 6.83 -4.62
CA LYS A 134 -12.24 5.60 -4.20
C LYS A 134 -11.30 4.40 -4.10
N VAL A 135 -10.12 4.60 -3.53
CA VAL A 135 -9.09 3.57 -3.41
C VAL A 135 -9.22 2.79 -2.10
N LYS A 136 -8.71 1.57 -2.10
CA LYS A 136 -8.53 0.76 -0.88
C LYS A 136 -7.05 0.50 -0.65
N ILE A 137 -6.61 0.55 0.59
CA ILE A 137 -5.20 0.37 0.95
C ILE A 137 -5.05 -0.91 1.75
N PHE A 138 -4.07 -1.72 1.39
CA PHE A 138 -3.80 -3.01 2.00
C PHE A 138 -2.37 -3.09 2.51
N TRP A 139 -2.21 -3.70 3.68
CA TRP A 139 -0.94 -4.12 4.26
C TRP A 139 -0.70 -5.58 3.95
N HIS A 140 0.49 -5.91 3.47
CA HIS A 140 0.90 -7.28 3.18
C HIS A 140 2.10 -7.66 4.03
N ASN A 141 2.01 -8.77 4.75
CA ASN A 141 3.03 -9.20 5.71
C ASN A 141 4.16 -10.04 5.11
N TYR A 142 4.16 -10.24 3.80
CA TYR A 142 5.11 -11.06 3.06
C TYR A 142 5.57 -10.34 1.80
N SER A 143 6.73 -10.70 1.28
CA SER A 143 7.17 -10.24 -0.05
C SER A 143 6.35 -10.90 -1.15
N LEU A 144 5.89 -10.11 -2.12
CA LEU A 144 5.55 -10.63 -3.46
C LEU A 144 6.71 -11.39 -4.06
#